data_AF-A0A959PLT5-F1
#
_entry.id   AF-A0A959PLT5-F1
#
_cell.length_a   1.000
_cell.length_b   1.000
_cell.length_c   1.000
_cell.angle_alpha   90.00
_cell.angle_beta   90.00
_cell.angle_gamma   90.00
#
_symmetry.space_group_name_H-M   'P 1'
#
loop_
_entity.id
_entity.type
_entity.pdbx_description
1 polymer ?
#
loop_
_entity_poly.entity_id
_entity_poly.type
_entity_poly.pdbx_seq_one_letter_code
_entity_poly.pdbx_strand_id
1 'polypeptide(L)'
;MDPQTSAYLLYDGICVLCNRSILWVLRHDPEAHIRVAALDSNFARQLLDQTHGKQPAQDSVLFWKEGKWYDRSNAVLEILGVLPRPWRWLRIFRIIPRTVRDALYDWIARNRYRWFGTYKTCPMPSQAIKDRFIL
;
A
#
# COMPACT_ATOMS: atom_id res chain seq x y z
N MET A 1 -19.14 1.16 11.96
CA MET A 1 -18.51 0.57 10.75
C MET A 1 -17.38 -0.30 11.25
N ASP A 2 -17.50 -1.61 11.06
CA ASP A 2 -16.63 -2.60 11.68
C ASP A 2 -15.21 -2.55 11.06
N PRO A 3 -14.15 -2.23 11.82
CA PRO A 3 -12.77 -2.20 11.31
C PRO A 3 -12.26 -3.57 10.81
N GLN A 4 -13.03 -4.64 11.02
CA GLN A 4 -12.68 -6.03 10.65
C GLN A 4 -12.78 -6.33 9.13
N THR A 5 -13.57 -5.58 8.35
CA THR A 5 -13.83 -5.90 6.92
C THR A 5 -13.13 -4.96 5.93
N SER A 6 -12.44 -3.92 6.41
CA SER A 6 -11.86 -2.89 5.55
C SER A 6 -10.39 -3.21 5.22
N ALA A 7 -10.00 -3.03 3.95
CA ALA A 7 -8.62 -3.16 3.53
C ALA A 7 -7.89 -1.81 3.64
N TYR A 8 -6.75 -1.77 4.33
CA TYR A 8 -5.94 -0.57 4.54
C TYR A 8 -4.59 -0.69 3.85
N LEU A 9 -4.24 0.31 3.04
CA LEU A 9 -2.94 0.43 2.39
C LEU A 9 -2.16 1.54 3.08
N LEU A 10 -1.06 1.18 3.75
CA LEU A 10 -0.16 2.11 4.40
C LEU A 10 1.05 2.43 3.52
N TYR A 11 1.47 3.70 3.52
CA TYR A 11 2.53 4.16 2.63
C TYR A 11 3.39 5.30 3.19
N ASP A 12 4.56 5.49 2.57
CA ASP A 12 5.45 6.61 2.83
C ASP A 12 4.98 7.89 2.08
N GLY A 13 4.51 8.87 2.85
CA GLY A 13 3.98 10.15 2.38
C GLY A 13 4.98 11.02 1.61
N ILE A 14 6.30 10.89 1.86
CA ILE A 14 7.31 11.69 1.17
C ILE A 14 7.82 11.02 -0.11
N CYS A 15 7.53 9.73 -0.32
CA CYS A 15 8.00 9.01 -1.51
C CYS A 15 7.10 9.30 -2.73
N VAL A 16 7.70 9.80 -3.81
CA VAL A 16 6.98 10.09 -5.08
C VAL A 16 6.42 8.82 -5.70
N LEU A 17 7.21 7.74 -5.73
CA LEU A 17 6.77 6.44 -6.28
C LEU A 17 5.57 5.89 -5.52
N CYS A 18 5.61 5.92 -4.18
CA CYS A 18 4.54 5.42 -3.33
C CYS A 18 3.24 6.20 -3.58
N ASN A 19 3.31 7.54 -3.56
CA ASN A 19 2.16 8.40 -3.84
C ASN A 19 1.55 8.11 -5.23
N ARG A 20 2.38 8.04 -6.28
CA ARG A 20 1.89 7.74 -7.64
C ARG A 20 1.23 6.37 -7.73
N SER A 21 1.79 5.38 -7.05
CA SER A 21 1.25 4.02 -6.99
C SER A 21 -0.12 3.98 -6.32
N ILE A 22 -0.29 4.73 -5.23
CA ILE A 22 -1.57 4.80 -4.50
C ILE A 22 -2.63 5.52 -5.28
N LEU A 23 -2.29 6.67 -5.87
CA LEU A 23 -3.19 7.39 -6.75
C LEU A 23 -3.60 6.52 -7.94
N TRP A 24 -2.72 5.63 -8.41
CA TRP A 24 -3.08 4.64 -9.43
C TRP A 24 -4.04 3.58 -8.87
N VAL A 25 -3.78 3.01 -7.68
CA VAL A 25 -4.68 2.03 -7.04
C VAL A 25 -6.07 2.63 -6.82
N LEU A 26 -6.18 3.82 -6.22
CA LEU A 26 -7.46 4.48 -5.94
C LEU A 26 -8.24 4.79 -7.22
N ARG A 27 -7.55 5.14 -8.31
CA ARG A 27 -8.20 5.35 -9.63
C ARG A 27 -8.78 4.07 -10.22
N HIS A 28 -8.23 2.90 -9.86
CA HIS A 28 -8.68 1.60 -10.36
C HIS A 28 -9.55 0.84 -9.35
N ASP A 29 -9.86 1.45 -8.19
CA ASP A 29 -10.77 0.94 -7.16
C ASP A 29 -12.04 1.82 -7.07
N PRO A 30 -12.91 1.81 -8.10
CA PRO A 30 -14.12 2.64 -8.11
C PRO A 30 -15.11 2.23 -7.01
N GLU A 31 -15.07 0.97 -6.57
CA GLU A 31 -15.94 0.40 -5.52
C GLU A 31 -15.44 0.71 -4.10
N ALA A 32 -14.30 1.39 -3.95
CA ALA A 32 -13.79 1.90 -2.68
C ALA A 32 -13.49 0.82 -1.62
N HIS A 33 -13.03 -0.34 -2.07
CA HIS A 33 -12.65 -1.43 -1.19
C HIS A 33 -11.38 -1.13 -0.39
N ILE A 34 -10.51 -0.26 -0.90
CA ILE A 34 -9.21 0.08 -0.32
C ILE A 34 -9.26 1.49 0.25
N ARG A 35 -8.88 1.59 1.53
CA ARG A 35 -8.61 2.87 2.20
C ARG A 35 -7.10 3.02 2.38
N VAL A 36 -6.62 4.25 2.41
CA VAL A 36 -5.18 4.54 2.45
C VAL A 36 -4.85 5.40 3.66
N ALA A 37 -3.68 5.20 4.25
CA ALA A 37 -3.19 6.05 5.34
C ALA A 37 -1.67 6.19 5.25
N ALA A 38 -1.14 7.34 5.64
CA ALA A 38 0.30 7.54 5.69
C ALA A 38 0.89 6.78 6.89
N LEU A 39 2.12 6.24 6.76
CA LEU A 39 2.78 5.46 7.81
C LEU A 39 3.06 6.27 9.08
N ASP A 40 3.24 7.58 8.95
CA ASP A 40 3.48 8.51 10.05
C ASP A 40 2.21 8.93 10.79
N SER A 41 1.02 8.56 10.29
CA SER A 41 -0.28 8.95 10.81
C SER A 41 -0.62 8.24 12.14
N ASN A 42 -1.50 8.85 12.94
CA ASN A 42 -1.91 8.28 14.23
C ASN A 42 -2.69 6.98 14.04
N PHE A 43 -3.52 6.90 13.00
CA PHE A 43 -4.22 5.68 12.62
C PHE A 43 -3.25 4.53 12.31
N ALA A 44 -2.21 4.79 11.49
CA ALA A 44 -1.24 3.77 11.14
C ALA A 44 -0.49 3.23 12.38
N ARG A 45 -0.10 4.12 13.31
CA ARG A 45 0.54 3.72 14.57
C ARG A 45 -0.38 2.83 15.42
N GLN A 46 -1.62 3.25 15.64
CA GLN A 46 -2.59 2.45 16.39
C GLN A 46 -2.85 1.09 15.74
N LEU A 47 -2.99 1.05 14.42
CA LEU A 47 -3.21 -0.18 13.68
C LEU A 47 -2.00 -1.13 13.77
N LEU A 48 -0.78 -0.59 13.72
CA LEU A 48 0.45 -1.37 13.90
C LEU A 48 0.58 -1.89 15.35
N ASP A 49 0.30 -1.07 16.35
CA ASP A 49 0.40 -1.43 17.77
C ASP A 49 -0.58 -2.55 18.16
N GLN A 50 -1.80 -2.52 17.62
CA GLN A 50 -2.82 -3.55 17.86
C GLN A 50 -2.43 -4.94 17.31
N THR A 51 -1.44 -5.01 16.42
CA THR A 51 -1.10 -6.25 15.70
C THR A 51 0.17 -6.94 16.23
N HIS A 52 0.62 -6.57 17.43
CA HIS A 52 1.68 -7.25 18.19
C HIS A 52 2.99 -7.49 17.40
N GLY A 53 3.58 -6.43 16.86
CA GLY A 53 5.04 -6.39 16.64
C GLY A 53 5.58 -7.18 15.43
N LYS A 54 4.75 -7.74 14.55
CA LYS A 54 5.18 -7.98 13.16
C LYS A 54 5.23 -6.63 12.47
N GLN A 55 6.22 -5.79 12.81
CA GLN A 55 6.50 -4.58 12.06
C GLN A 55 7.04 -5.02 10.70
N PRO A 56 6.25 -4.94 9.61
CA PRO A 56 6.80 -5.12 8.29
C PRO A 56 7.83 -4.01 8.04
N ALA A 57 8.78 -4.26 7.12
CA ALA A 57 9.83 -3.30 6.84
C ALA A 57 9.21 -1.92 6.54
N GLN A 58 9.48 -0.93 7.40
CA GLN A 58 8.91 0.42 7.32
C GLN A 58 9.30 1.13 6.00
N ASP A 59 10.32 0.61 5.33
CA ASP A 59 10.73 1.00 3.99
C ASP A 59 9.87 0.36 2.88
N SER A 60 8.65 -0.13 3.15
CA SER A 60 7.83 -0.78 2.13
C SER A 60 6.35 -0.43 2.24
N VAL A 61 5.62 -0.64 1.14
CA VAL A 61 4.16 -0.52 1.12
C VAL A 61 3.58 -1.66 1.95
N LEU A 62 2.69 -1.32 2.89
CA LEU A 62 2.03 -2.30 3.74
C LEU A 62 0.56 -2.38 3.37
N PHE A 63 0.03 -3.59 3.41
CA PHE A 63 -1.37 -3.83 3.15
C PHE A 63 -1.97 -4.68 4.26
N TRP A 64 -2.97 -4.15 4.93
CA TRP A 64 -3.78 -4.86 5.91
C TRP A 64 -5.09 -5.28 5.28
N LYS A 65 -5.41 -6.57 5.40
CA LYS A 65 -6.69 -7.10 4.95
C LYS A 65 -7.08 -8.29 5.81
N GLU A 66 -8.32 -8.28 6.32
CA GLU A 66 -8.94 -9.42 7.04
C GLU A 66 -8.05 -9.97 8.17
N GLY A 67 -7.47 -9.10 9.01
CA GLY A 67 -6.66 -9.53 10.14
C GLY A 67 -5.21 -9.90 9.79
N LYS A 68 -4.76 -9.69 8.54
CA LYS A 68 -3.42 -10.10 8.07
C LYS A 68 -2.66 -8.94 7.43
N TRP A 69 -1.37 -8.86 7.77
CA TRP A 69 -0.40 -8.00 7.11
C TRP A 69 0.21 -8.67 5.89
N TYR A 70 0.32 -7.89 4.82
CA TYR A 70 1.09 -8.18 3.63
C TYR A 70 2.08 -7.06 3.40
N ASP A 71 3.29 -7.43 2.99
CA ASP A 71 4.41 -6.53 2.74
C ASP A 71 4.99 -6.75 1.34
N ARG A 72 5.80 -5.81 0.86
CA ARG A 72 6.60 -5.93 -0.37
C ARG A 72 5.79 -6.45 -1.57
N SER A 73 6.26 -7.49 -2.26
CA SER A 73 5.58 -8.06 -3.43
C SER A 73 4.23 -8.70 -3.08
N ASN A 74 4.06 -9.19 -1.84
CA ASN A 74 2.79 -9.77 -1.41
C ASN A 74 1.73 -8.68 -1.22
N ALA A 75 2.09 -7.53 -0.65
CA ALA A 75 1.19 -6.38 -0.55
C ALA A 75 0.67 -5.97 -1.92
N VAL A 76 1.56 -5.86 -2.92
CA VAL A 76 1.20 -5.51 -4.30
C VAL A 76 0.21 -6.52 -4.89
N LEU A 77 0.46 -7.83 -4.73
CA LEU A 77 -0.41 -8.86 -5.29
C LEU A 77 -1.78 -8.94 -4.60
N GLU A 78 -1.85 -8.69 -3.30
CA GLU A 78 -3.12 -8.65 -2.58
C GLU A 78 -3.94 -7.42 -2.93
N ILE A 79 -3.30 -6.26 -3.10
CA ILE A 79 -3.94 -5.04 -3.63
C ILE A 79 -4.52 -5.33 -5.01
N LEU A 80 -3.73 -5.89 -5.94
CA LEU A 80 -4.19 -6.27 -7.27
C LEU A 80 -5.34 -7.27 -7.22
N GLY A 81 -5.36 -8.18 -6.23
CA GLY A 81 -6.44 -9.14 -6.01
C GLY A 81 -7.76 -8.50 -5.58
N VAL A 82 -7.71 -7.36 -4.90
CA VAL A 82 -8.91 -6.60 -4.50
C VAL A 82 -9.50 -5.84 -5.69
N LEU A 83 -8.65 -5.28 -6.55
CA LEU A 83 -9.07 -4.54 -7.74
C LEU A 83 -9.96 -5.38 -8.68
N PRO A 84 -10.87 -4.73 -9.44
CA PRO A 84 -11.70 -5.41 -10.42
C PRO A 84 -10.87 -5.97 -11.60
N ARG A 85 -11.53 -6.76 -12.46
CA ARG A 85 -10.91 -7.21 -13.72
C ARG A 85 -10.57 -5.99 -14.60
N PRO A 86 -9.45 -5.99 -15.34
CA PRO A 86 -8.52 -7.10 -15.55
C PRO A 86 -7.41 -7.20 -14.48
N TRP A 87 -7.27 -6.23 -13.59
CA TRP A 87 -6.16 -6.16 -12.62
C TRP A 87 -6.08 -7.36 -11.69
N ARG A 88 -7.23 -7.92 -11.30
CA ARG A 88 -7.32 -9.16 -10.52
C ARG A 88 -6.53 -10.34 -11.13
N TRP A 89 -6.39 -10.37 -12.46
CA TRP A 89 -5.70 -11.45 -13.17
C TRP A 89 -4.18 -11.41 -12.93
N LEU A 90 -3.62 -10.23 -12.64
CA LEU A 90 -2.19 -10.08 -12.33
C LEU A 90 -1.80 -10.80 -11.03
N ARG A 91 -2.77 -11.24 -10.22
CA ARG A 91 -2.52 -12.14 -9.10
C ARG A 91 -1.92 -13.49 -9.55
N ILE A 92 -1.98 -13.83 -10.84
CA ILE A 92 -1.28 -15.00 -11.41
C ILE A 92 0.24 -14.95 -11.21
N PHE A 93 0.83 -13.75 -11.09
CA PHE A 93 2.24 -13.58 -10.72
C PHE A 93 2.57 -14.11 -9.31
N ARG A 94 1.58 -14.64 -8.59
CA ARG A 94 1.79 -15.52 -7.44
C ARG A 94 2.56 -16.80 -7.76
N ILE A 95 2.56 -17.24 -9.01
CA ILE A 95 3.35 -18.40 -9.48
C ILE A 95 4.86 -18.14 -9.44
N ILE A 96 5.28 -16.87 -9.55
CA ILE A 96 6.70 -16.51 -9.48
C ILE A 96 7.17 -16.65 -8.02
N PRO A 97 8.28 -17.35 -7.74
CA PRO A 97 8.81 -17.52 -6.40
C PRO A 97 8.96 -16.19 -5.66
N ARG A 98 8.59 -16.17 -4.37
CA ARG A 98 8.66 -14.98 -3.53
C ARG A 98 10.04 -14.34 -3.56
N THR A 99 11.11 -15.13 -3.52
CA THR A 99 12.51 -14.68 -3.55
C THR A 99 12.81 -13.80 -4.76
N VAL A 100 12.33 -14.18 -5.95
CA VAL A 100 12.57 -13.43 -7.20
C VAL A 100 11.80 -12.11 -7.18
N ARG A 101 10.52 -12.14 -6.80
CA ARG A 101 9.69 -10.93 -6.77
C ARG A 101 10.13 -9.97 -5.67
N ASP A 102 10.52 -10.47 -4.51
CA ASP A 102 11.04 -9.66 -3.41
C ASP A 102 12.41 -9.09 -3.77
N ALA A 103 13.27 -9.82 -4.50
CA ALA A 103 14.52 -9.26 -5.03
C ALA A 103 14.30 -8.10 -6.01
N LEU A 104 13.32 -8.24 -6.93
CA LEU A 104 12.93 -7.15 -7.83
C LEU A 104 12.34 -5.97 -7.05
N TYR A 105 11.46 -6.26 -6.08
CA TYR A 105 10.87 -5.24 -5.21
C TYR A 105 11.95 -4.47 -4.46
N ASP A 106 12.89 -5.17 -3.83
CA ASP A 106 13.98 -4.58 -3.05
C ASP A 106 14.93 -3.78 -3.93
N TRP A 107 15.12 -4.18 -5.19
CA TRP A 107 15.88 -3.38 -6.16
C TRP A 107 15.16 -2.07 -6.49
N ILE A 108 13.85 -2.10 -6.76
CA ILE A 108 13.05 -0.89 -7.01
C ILE A 108 13.02 0.00 -5.76
N ALA A 109 12.77 -0.59 -4.58
CA ALA A 109 12.67 0.12 -3.32
C ALA A 109 13.97 0.85 -2.97
N ARG A 110 15.14 0.21 -3.19
CA ARG A 110 16.46 0.85 -2.98
C ARG A 110 16.72 2.01 -3.93
N ASN A 111 16.18 1.96 -5.15
CA ASN A 111 16.38 3.00 -6.15
C ASN A 111 15.26 4.06 -6.18
N ARG A 112 14.18 3.89 -5.42
CA ARG A 112 12.95 4.70 -5.54
C ARG A 112 13.20 6.20 -5.37
N TYR A 113 14.02 6.60 -4.39
CA TYR A 113 14.31 8.01 -4.14
C TYR A 113 15.28 8.58 -5.18
N ARG A 114 16.20 7.76 -5.69
CA ARG A 114 17.14 8.17 -6.73
C ARG A 114 16.46 8.36 -8.09
N TRP A 115 15.46 7.53 -8.42
CA TRP A 115 14.79 7.58 -9.72
C TRP A 115 13.55 8.47 -9.72
N PHE A 116 12.78 8.49 -8.64
CA PHE A 116 11.50 9.22 -8.59
C PHE A 116 11.54 10.45 -7.69
N GLY A 117 12.57 10.58 -6.84
CA GLY A 117 12.70 11.68 -5.90
C GLY A 117 11.83 11.53 -4.65
N THR A 118 11.84 12.58 -3.84
CA THR A 118 10.99 12.76 -2.66
C THR A 118 10.19 14.06 -2.81
N TYR A 119 9.00 14.10 -2.24
CA TYR A 119 8.30 15.35 -2.02
C TYR A 119 8.90 16.07 -0.82
N LYS A 120 9.05 17.40 -0.92
CA LYS A 120 9.47 18.25 0.22
C LYS A 120 8.41 18.32 1.33
N THR A 121 7.15 18.10 0.96
CA THR A 121 5.99 18.12 1.85
C THR A 121 4.99 17.10 1.33
N CYS A 122 4.32 16.35 2.20
CA CYS A 122 3.34 15.34 1.80
C CYS A 122 2.25 16.01 0.93
N PRO A 123 2.11 15.63 -0.36
CA PRO A 123 1.15 16.27 -1.23
C PRO A 123 -0.25 15.90 -0.77
N MET A 124 -1.00 16.88 -0.28
CA MET A 124 -2.33 16.62 0.25
C MET A 124 -3.28 16.25 -0.91
N PRO A 125 -4.00 15.12 -0.81
CA PRO A 125 -4.80 14.60 -1.91
C PRO A 125 -5.98 15.51 -2.27
N SER A 126 -6.37 15.49 -3.55
CA SER A 126 -7.54 16.21 -4.09
C SER A 126 -8.82 15.80 -3.38
N GLN A 127 -9.80 16.72 -3.26
CA GLN A 127 -11.08 16.50 -2.55
C GLN A 127 -11.79 15.19 -2.94
N ALA A 128 -11.73 14.78 -4.22
CA ALA A 128 -12.39 13.57 -4.73
C ALA A 128 -11.92 12.24 -4.10
N ILE A 129 -10.72 12.20 -3.52
CA ILE A 129 -10.16 10.98 -2.89
C ILE A 129 -9.95 11.14 -1.39
N LYS A 130 -10.26 12.31 -0.80
CA LYS A 130 -10.06 12.58 0.63
C LYS A 130 -10.77 11.57 1.52
N ASP A 131 -11.96 11.13 1.15
CA ASP A 131 -12.75 10.15 1.92
C ASP A 131 -12.12 8.74 1.97
N ARG A 132 -11.09 8.51 1.14
CA ARG A 132 -10.29 7.27 1.14
C ARG A 132 -9.07 7.39 2.04
N PHE A 133 -8.66 8.60 2.42
CA PHE A 133 -7.52 8.83 3.30
C PHE A 133 -7.96 8.84 4.77
N ILE A 134 -7.26 8.07 5.58
CA ILE A 134 -7.42 8.03 7.03
C ILE A 134 -6.21 8.73 7.64
N LEU A 135 -6.48 9.66 8.56
CA LEU A 135 -5.48 10.42 9.31
C LEU A 135 -5.21 9.73 10.66
#